data_AF-A0A9W9C8S5-F1
#
_entry.id   AF-A0A9W9C8S5-F1
#
_cell.length_a   1.000
_cell.length_b   1.000
_cell.length_c   1.000
_cell.angle_alpha   90.00
_cell.angle_beta   90.00
_cell.angle_gamma   90.00
#
_symmetry.space_group_name_H-M   'P 1'
#
loop_
_entity.id
_entity.type
_entity.pdbx_description
1 polymer ?
#
loop_
_entity_poly.entity_id
_entity_poly.type
_entity_poly.pdbx_seq_one_letter_code
_entity_poly.pdbx_strand_id
1 'polypeptide(L)'
;MEGLFYNVKYGYIEGIVRGYRNALLTSQSYSNLTQCETIDDVKLQLSPAYGDFLSSLPPNPSTSALASKTTDKLVAEFRYVQANATGSLAKFMEYLTYGYMIDNVALLITGTLHERDTRELLERCHPLGWFETMPVLCVATNIEELYNSVLIETPLAPYFKGSLSHQDLDELNIEIIRNTLYKNYLEDFYNWVNSTDEIAGTPTAEVMSEVLEFEADRRSINITLNSFGTELSKADRRKLYPNFGRLHPEGTLLLSKADDVEGVRIAVEGVFEYKTFFEQTGLNGGGGVGNMAGGVGGESRSLEDLFYQKEMEISKLAFTRQFTHSIVYAWVKLREQEIRNITWIAECIAQNQKERIGNYISVF
;
A
#
# COMPACT_ATOMS: atom_id res chain seq x y z
N MET A 1 0.28 1.38 -32.21
CA MET A 1 1.64 0.87 -32.49
C MET A 1 2.27 0.19 -31.25
N GLU A 2 1.67 0.33 -30.06
CA GLU A 2 2.20 -0.10 -28.76
C GLU A 2 2.34 -1.62 -28.57
N GLY A 3 1.40 -2.42 -29.08
CA GLY A 3 1.42 -3.89 -28.92
C GLY A 3 2.39 -4.65 -29.84
N LEU A 4 3.08 -3.98 -30.77
CA LEU A 4 3.89 -4.66 -31.81
C LEU A 4 5.10 -5.40 -31.23
N PHE A 5 5.73 -4.86 -30.19
CA PHE A 5 6.93 -5.46 -29.57
C PHE A 5 6.69 -5.92 -28.13
N TYR A 6 5.63 -5.45 -27.48
CA TYR A 6 5.33 -5.79 -26.08
C TYR A 6 5.13 -7.29 -25.88
N ASN A 7 4.33 -7.93 -26.75
CA ASN A 7 4.00 -9.35 -26.62
C ASN A 7 5.19 -10.29 -26.77
N VAL A 8 6.25 -9.85 -27.48
CA VAL A 8 7.46 -10.65 -27.69
C VAL A 8 8.16 -10.96 -26.37
N LYS A 9 8.18 -9.99 -25.43
CA LYS A 9 8.85 -10.14 -24.14
C LYS A 9 7.87 -10.37 -22.98
N TYR A 10 6.69 -9.75 -23.02
CA TYR A 10 5.83 -9.60 -21.84
C TYR A 10 4.43 -10.22 -21.99
N GLY A 11 4.08 -10.72 -23.18
CA GLY A 11 2.74 -11.23 -23.46
C GLY A 11 2.32 -12.42 -22.59
N TYR A 12 3.27 -13.31 -22.29
CA TYR A 12 3.04 -14.45 -21.39
C TYR A 12 2.67 -13.99 -19.97
N ILE A 13 3.46 -13.05 -19.42
CA ILE A 13 3.23 -12.50 -18.08
C ILE A 13 1.91 -11.72 -18.02
N GLU A 14 1.60 -10.89 -19.02
CA GLU A 14 0.33 -10.18 -19.09
C GLU A 14 -0.86 -11.15 -19.09
N GLY A 15 -0.77 -12.25 -19.84
CA GLY A 15 -1.80 -13.29 -19.85
C GLY A 15 -2.03 -13.91 -18.47
N ILE A 16 -0.95 -14.25 -17.76
CA ILE A 16 -1.03 -14.82 -16.40
C ILE A 16 -1.67 -13.84 -15.43
N VAL A 17 -1.21 -12.59 -15.39
CA VAL A 17 -1.68 -11.58 -14.43
C VAL A 17 -3.16 -11.26 -14.66
N ARG A 18 -3.62 -11.23 -15.91
CA ARG A 18 -5.05 -11.10 -16.25
C ARG A 18 -5.84 -12.34 -15.82
N GLY A 19 -5.26 -13.53 -15.91
CA GLY A 19 -5.82 -14.75 -15.33
C GLY A 19 -6.01 -14.64 -13.81
N TYR A 20 -4.98 -14.17 -13.09
CA TYR A 20 -5.06 -13.95 -11.64
C TYR A 20 -6.10 -12.92 -11.24
N ARG A 21 -6.31 -11.87 -12.05
CA ARG A 21 -7.39 -10.90 -11.85
C ARG A 21 -8.78 -11.55 -11.89
N ASN A 22 -9.00 -12.58 -12.71
CA ASN A 22 -10.29 -13.29 -12.73
C ASN A 22 -10.49 -14.22 -11.51
N ALA A 23 -9.42 -14.51 -10.77
CA ALA A 23 -9.46 -15.25 -9.51
C ALA A 23 -9.65 -14.33 -8.29
N LEU A 24 -9.91 -13.04 -8.49
CA LEU A 24 -10.32 -12.14 -7.41
C LEU A 24 -11.78 -12.41 -7.01
N LEU A 25 -12.08 -12.22 -5.74
CA LEU A 25 -13.41 -12.40 -5.17
C LEU A 25 -14.37 -11.35 -5.73
N THR A 26 -15.56 -11.83 -6.10
CA THR A 26 -16.65 -10.98 -6.58
C THR A 26 -17.51 -10.50 -5.41
N SER A 27 -18.32 -9.47 -5.66
CA SER A 27 -19.33 -9.01 -4.69
C SER A 27 -20.27 -10.14 -4.21
N GLN A 28 -20.59 -11.13 -5.05
CA GLN A 28 -21.35 -12.31 -4.64
C GLN A 28 -20.56 -13.20 -3.68
N SER A 29 -19.26 -13.39 -3.95
CA SER A 29 -18.37 -14.15 -3.07
C SER A 29 -18.30 -13.51 -1.69
N TYR A 30 -18.18 -12.18 -1.60
CA TYR A 30 -18.21 -11.46 -0.33
C TYR A 30 -19.55 -11.58 0.39
N SER A 31 -20.67 -11.47 -0.33
CA SER A 31 -22.00 -11.68 0.27
C SER A 31 -22.11 -13.06 0.93
N ASN A 32 -21.62 -14.10 0.27
CA ASN A 32 -21.59 -15.45 0.84
C ASN A 32 -20.68 -15.53 2.08
N LEU A 33 -19.52 -14.85 2.07
CA LEU A 33 -18.61 -14.81 3.22
C LEU A 33 -19.23 -14.12 4.44
N THR A 34 -20.01 -13.05 4.24
CA THR A 34 -20.69 -12.38 5.36
C THR A 34 -21.78 -13.23 6.03
N GLN A 35 -22.27 -14.26 5.34
CA GLN A 35 -23.28 -15.18 5.87
C GLN A 35 -22.67 -16.32 6.71
N CYS A 36 -21.34 -16.48 6.68
CA CYS A 36 -20.65 -17.48 7.50
C CYS A 36 -20.83 -17.21 9.00
N GLU A 37 -20.86 -18.29 9.78
CA GLU A 37 -20.98 -18.25 11.25
C GLU A 37 -19.68 -18.63 11.94
N THR A 38 -18.87 -19.49 11.30
CA THR A 38 -17.57 -19.93 11.82
C THR A 38 -16.44 -19.63 10.85
N ILE A 39 -15.21 -19.62 11.36
CA ILE A 39 -14.01 -19.46 10.51
C ILE A 39 -13.78 -20.67 9.61
N ASP A 40 -14.24 -21.86 10.01
CA ASP A 40 -14.23 -23.04 9.15
C ASP A 40 -15.18 -22.89 7.96
N ASP A 41 -16.34 -22.24 8.13
CA ASP A 41 -17.24 -21.90 7.02
C ASP A 41 -16.59 -20.91 6.05
N VAL A 42 -15.90 -19.90 6.58
CA VAL A 42 -15.13 -18.93 5.77
C VAL A 42 -14.05 -19.67 4.95
N LYS A 43 -13.30 -20.57 5.59
CA LYS A 43 -12.29 -21.41 4.93
C LYS A 43 -12.90 -22.27 3.81
N LEU A 44 -14.06 -22.88 4.06
CA LEU A 44 -14.77 -23.69 3.06
C LEU A 44 -15.22 -22.82 1.88
N GLN A 45 -15.78 -21.64 2.15
CA GLN A 45 -16.25 -20.72 1.14
C GLN A 45 -15.12 -20.12 0.29
N LEU A 46 -13.92 -19.96 0.87
CA LEU A 46 -12.71 -19.50 0.17
C LEU A 46 -11.99 -20.62 -0.61
N SER A 47 -12.36 -21.90 -0.41
CA SER A 47 -11.68 -23.04 -1.02
C SER A 47 -11.58 -22.99 -2.56
N PRO A 48 -12.58 -22.51 -3.32
CA PRO A 48 -12.46 -22.39 -4.78
C PRO A 48 -11.32 -21.44 -5.23
N ALA A 49 -11.02 -20.42 -4.44
CA ALA A 49 -10.00 -19.43 -4.76
C ALA A 49 -8.66 -19.73 -4.07
N TYR A 50 -8.67 -20.27 -2.84
CA TYR A 50 -7.49 -20.40 -1.98
C TYR A 50 -7.21 -21.84 -1.49
N GLY A 51 -7.98 -22.83 -1.95
CA GLY A 51 -8.07 -24.17 -1.37
C GLY A 51 -6.75 -24.86 -1.10
N ASP A 52 -5.81 -24.82 -2.05
CA ASP A 52 -4.51 -25.48 -1.90
C ASP A 52 -3.71 -24.94 -0.71
N PHE A 53 -3.74 -23.62 -0.49
CA PHE A 53 -3.03 -22.93 0.60
C PHE A 53 -3.76 -23.04 1.94
N LEU A 54 -5.09 -23.13 1.91
CA LEU A 54 -5.90 -23.24 3.13
C LEU A 54 -6.00 -24.69 3.63
N SER A 55 -5.77 -25.67 2.77
CA SER A 55 -5.89 -27.10 3.11
C SER A 55 -5.00 -27.52 4.30
N SER A 56 -3.83 -26.89 4.44
CA SER A 56 -2.88 -27.18 5.52
C SER A 56 -3.27 -26.59 6.88
N LEU A 57 -4.27 -25.70 6.94
CA LEU A 57 -4.68 -25.08 8.20
C LEU A 57 -5.44 -26.08 9.08
N PRO A 58 -5.20 -26.09 10.41
CA PRO A 58 -5.98 -26.89 11.35
C PRO A 58 -7.46 -26.46 11.34
N PRO A 59 -8.37 -27.30 11.88
CA PRO A 59 -9.77 -26.90 12.12
C PRO A 59 -9.81 -25.72 13.12
N ASN A 60 -10.72 -24.78 12.91
CA ASN A 60 -10.81 -23.49 13.61
C ASN A 60 -9.49 -22.69 13.58
N PRO A 61 -8.99 -22.29 12.41
CA PRO A 61 -7.78 -21.48 12.33
C PRO A 61 -8.02 -20.08 12.92
N SER A 62 -6.97 -19.45 13.44
CA SER A 62 -7.04 -18.04 13.82
C SER A 62 -7.20 -17.16 12.57
N THR A 63 -7.79 -15.97 12.75
CA THR A 63 -7.89 -14.96 11.70
C THR A 63 -6.52 -14.57 11.14
N SER A 64 -5.50 -14.50 12.02
CA SER A 64 -4.11 -14.26 11.65
C SER A 64 -3.51 -15.36 10.78
N ALA A 65 -3.79 -16.64 11.08
CA ALA A 65 -3.32 -17.77 10.29
C ALA A 65 -3.98 -17.79 8.90
N LEU A 66 -5.26 -17.43 8.83
CA LEU A 66 -5.97 -17.28 7.56
C LEU A 66 -5.34 -16.17 6.70
N ALA A 67 -5.11 -14.98 7.27
CA ALA A 67 -4.48 -13.84 6.60
C ALA A 67 -3.05 -14.14 6.13
N SER A 68 -2.27 -14.85 6.95
CA SER A 68 -0.92 -15.29 6.59
C SER A 68 -0.95 -16.22 5.38
N LYS A 69 -1.85 -17.22 5.34
CA LYS A 69 -1.94 -18.16 4.21
C LYS A 69 -2.47 -17.54 2.93
N THR A 70 -3.39 -16.59 3.01
CA THR A 70 -3.83 -15.84 1.82
C THR A 70 -2.73 -14.92 1.29
N THR A 71 -1.89 -14.36 2.18
CA THR A 71 -0.69 -13.61 1.81
C THR A 71 0.39 -14.50 1.18
N ASP A 72 0.62 -15.70 1.72
CA ASP A 72 1.56 -16.69 1.16
C ASP A 72 1.24 -17.00 -0.31
N LYS A 73 -0.06 -17.09 -0.64
CA LYS A 73 -0.51 -17.28 -2.02
C LYS A 73 -0.13 -16.11 -2.92
N LEU A 74 -0.41 -14.87 -2.49
CA LEU A 74 -0.01 -13.67 -3.24
C LEU A 74 1.51 -13.65 -3.45
N VAL A 75 2.29 -13.97 -2.42
CA VAL A 75 3.76 -14.01 -2.49
C VAL A 75 4.24 -15.08 -3.49
N ALA A 76 3.65 -16.27 -3.46
CA ALA A 76 3.99 -17.35 -4.39
C ALA A 76 3.68 -16.97 -5.84
N GLU A 77 2.49 -16.40 -6.10
CA GLU A 77 2.09 -15.92 -7.42
C GLU A 77 3.00 -14.77 -7.89
N PHE A 78 3.34 -13.83 -7.00
CA PHE A 78 4.21 -12.69 -7.32
C PHE A 78 5.63 -13.16 -7.67
N ARG A 79 6.22 -14.04 -6.86
CA ARG A 79 7.55 -14.60 -7.12
C ARG A 79 7.59 -15.41 -8.41
N TYR A 80 6.52 -16.12 -8.75
CA TYR A 80 6.40 -16.80 -10.03
C TYR A 80 6.45 -15.80 -11.21
N VAL A 81 5.69 -14.71 -11.13
CA VAL A 81 5.72 -13.66 -12.15
C VAL A 81 7.11 -12.99 -12.22
N GLN A 82 7.73 -12.73 -11.07
CA GLN A 82 9.07 -12.13 -10.98
C GLN A 82 10.14 -13.02 -11.62
N ALA A 83 10.12 -14.33 -11.37
CA ALA A 83 11.06 -15.28 -11.93
C ALA A 83 10.98 -15.39 -13.47
N ASN A 84 9.84 -15.04 -14.05
CA ASN A 84 9.62 -15.04 -15.50
C ASN A 84 9.67 -13.63 -16.12
N ALA A 85 9.88 -12.59 -15.30
CA ALA A 85 10.03 -11.21 -15.76
C ALA A 85 11.45 -10.97 -16.28
N THR A 86 11.58 -10.15 -17.33
CA THR A 86 12.87 -9.76 -17.90
C THR A 86 12.88 -8.26 -18.23
N GLY A 87 14.06 -7.67 -18.42
CA GLY A 87 14.22 -6.28 -18.86
C GLY A 87 13.52 -5.27 -17.95
N SER A 88 12.79 -4.32 -18.54
CA SER A 88 12.03 -3.29 -17.81
C SER A 88 11.00 -3.85 -16.82
N LEU A 89 10.42 -5.02 -17.10
CA LEU A 89 9.39 -5.61 -16.22
C LEU A 89 10.01 -6.17 -14.94
N ALA A 90 11.20 -6.77 -15.01
CA ALA A 90 11.92 -7.24 -13.82
C ALA A 90 12.24 -6.07 -12.89
N LYS A 91 12.81 -4.99 -13.46
CA LYS A 91 13.10 -3.76 -12.71
C LYS A 91 11.83 -3.08 -12.16
N PHE A 92 10.73 -3.08 -12.93
CA PHE A 92 9.43 -2.61 -12.44
C PHE A 92 8.99 -3.38 -11.18
N MET A 93 9.10 -4.72 -11.21
CA MET A 93 8.73 -5.56 -10.07
C MET A 93 9.67 -5.38 -8.87
N GLU A 94 10.96 -5.13 -9.10
CA GLU A 94 11.90 -4.76 -8.03
C GLU A 94 11.44 -3.49 -7.32
N TYR A 95 11.07 -2.43 -8.06
CA TYR A 95 10.51 -1.22 -7.45
C TYR A 95 9.28 -1.52 -6.58
N LEU A 96 8.39 -2.43 -7.01
CA LEU A 96 7.24 -2.82 -6.18
C LEU A 96 7.65 -3.45 -4.85
N THR A 97 8.78 -4.16 -4.80
CA THR A 97 9.28 -4.77 -3.56
C THR A 97 9.88 -3.75 -2.59
N TYR A 98 10.41 -2.63 -3.09
CA TYR A 98 11.12 -1.63 -2.26
C TYR A 98 10.23 -1.02 -1.19
N GLY A 99 8.94 -0.80 -1.45
CA GLY A 99 7.99 -0.35 -0.43
C GLY A 99 7.95 -1.30 0.78
N TYR A 100 7.80 -2.60 0.53
CA TYR A 100 7.80 -3.61 1.60
C TYR A 100 9.16 -3.73 2.29
N MET A 101 10.27 -3.54 1.56
CA MET A 101 11.61 -3.52 2.16
C MET A 101 11.77 -2.34 3.13
N ILE A 102 11.25 -1.16 2.78
CA ILE A 102 11.28 0.02 3.66
C ILE A 102 10.50 -0.24 4.95
N ASP A 103 9.30 -0.81 4.86
CA ASP A 103 8.50 -1.16 6.04
C ASP A 103 9.19 -2.19 6.93
N ASN A 104 9.77 -3.23 6.30
CA ASN A 104 10.53 -4.26 6.99
C ASN A 104 11.75 -3.68 7.72
N VAL A 105 12.50 -2.79 7.08
CA VAL A 105 13.66 -2.12 7.70
C VAL A 105 13.20 -1.23 8.86
N ALA A 106 12.13 -0.46 8.70
CA ALA A 106 11.58 0.36 9.79
C ALA A 106 11.10 -0.48 10.99
N LEU A 107 10.46 -1.62 10.72
CA LEU A 107 10.02 -2.57 11.76
C LEU A 107 11.22 -3.17 12.50
N LEU A 108 12.26 -3.59 11.78
CA LEU A 108 13.46 -4.18 12.36
C LEU A 108 14.21 -3.17 13.24
N ILE A 109 14.43 -1.94 12.75
CA ILE A 109 15.10 -0.88 13.53
C ILE A 109 14.33 -0.58 14.82
N THR A 110 13.00 -0.50 14.75
CA THR A 110 12.15 -0.28 15.94
C THR A 110 12.27 -1.45 16.92
N GLY A 111 12.28 -2.67 16.41
CA GLY A 111 12.38 -3.88 17.20
C GLY A 111 13.74 -4.03 17.89
N THR A 112 14.84 -3.67 17.22
CA THR A 112 16.19 -3.68 17.80
C THR A 112 16.35 -2.58 18.86
N LEU A 113 15.80 -1.38 18.64
CA LEU A 113 15.81 -0.30 19.63
C LEU A 113 15.05 -0.66 20.92
N HIS A 114 14.03 -1.50 20.83
CA HIS A 114 13.25 -1.98 21.97
C HIS A 114 13.71 -3.35 22.51
N GLU A 115 14.88 -3.84 22.10
CA GLU A 115 15.48 -5.10 22.55
C GLU A 115 14.54 -6.33 22.41
N ARG A 116 13.69 -6.35 21.38
CA ARG A 116 12.79 -7.49 21.12
C ARG A 116 13.54 -8.65 20.49
N ASP A 117 13.01 -9.86 20.66
CA ASP A 117 13.58 -11.04 20.00
C ASP A 117 13.48 -10.89 18.48
N THR A 118 14.64 -10.95 17.84
CA THR A 118 14.81 -10.74 16.40
C THR A 118 14.13 -11.82 15.57
N ARG A 119 14.01 -13.05 16.10
CA ARG A 119 13.30 -14.12 15.42
C ARG A 119 11.80 -13.83 15.29
N GLU A 120 11.20 -13.32 16.36
CA GLU A 120 9.78 -12.91 16.36
C GLU A 120 9.54 -11.73 15.39
N LEU A 121 10.50 -10.79 15.32
CA LEU A 121 10.42 -9.68 14.37
C LEU A 121 10.49 -10.15 12.91
N LEU A 122 11.38 -11.10 12.60
CA LEU A 122 11.48 -11.67 11.25
C LEU A 122 10.21 -12.39 10.82
N GLU A 123 9.52 -13.08 11.74
CA GLU A 123 8.22 -13.71 11.45
C GLU A 123 7.11 -12.69 11.13
N ARG A 124 7.24 -11.45 11.62
CA ARG A 124 6.30 -10.34 11.35
C ARG A 124 6.63 -9.55 10.08
N CYS A 125 7.76 -9.80 9.46
CA CYS A 125 8.17 -9.09 8.26
C CYS A 125 7.38 -9.53 7.03
N HIS A 126 7.11 -8.61 6.12
CA HIS A 126 6.39 -8.90 4.89
C HIS A 126 7.27 -9.73 3.92
N PRO A 127 6.82 -10.90 3.43
CA PRO A 127 7.68 -11.79 2.63
C PRO A 127 8.10 -11.25 1.25
N LEU A 128 7.41 -10.23 0.72
CA LEU A 128 7.82 -9.54 -0.51
C LEU A 128 8.99 -8.57 -0.30
N GLY A 129 9.20 -8.09 0.93
CA GLY A 129 10.31 -7.21 1.27
C GLY A 129 11.49 -7.95 1.89
N TRP A 130 11.56 -9.27 1.70
CA TRP A 130 12.63 -10.10 2.26
C TRP A 130 13.88 -10.05 1.39
N PHE A 131 15.05 -9.93 2.02
CA PHE A 131 16.35 -10.00 1.37
C PHE A 131 17.34 -10.80 2.22
N GLU A 132 18.37 -11.36 1.60
CA GLU A 132 19.24 -12.37 2.25
C GLU A 132 20.02 -11.82 3.46
N THR A 133 20.40 -10.54 3.43
CA THR A 133 21.13 -9.88 4.52
C THR A 133 20.22 -9.38 5.65
N MET A 134 18.91 -9.64 5.60
CA MET A 134 17.95 -9.21 6.60
C MET A 134 18.21 -9.77 8.01
N PRO A 135 18.59 -11.05 8.21
CA PRO A 135 18.97 -11.56 9.52
C PRO A 135 20.26 -10.95 10.09
N VAL A 136 21.09 -10.31 9.25
CA VAL A 136 22.31 -9.62 9.71
C VAL A 136 21.95 -8.31 10.42
N LEU A 137 20.84 -7.66 10.04
CA LEU A 137 20.32 -6.46 10.72
C LEU A 137 20.01 -6.72 12.19
N CYS A 138 19.61 -7.95 12.50
CA CYS A 138 19.28 -8.40 13.85
C CYS A 138 20.48 -8.50 14.78
N VAL A 139 21.70 -8.49 14.24
CA VAL A 139 22.95 -8.55 15.01
C VAL A 139 23.47 -7.14 15.32
N ALA A 140 23.13 -6.16 14.49
CA ALA A 140 23.56 -4.79 14.67
C ALA A 140 22.94 -4.19 15.93
N THR A 141 23.80 -3.66 16.81
CA THR A 141 23.39 -3.03 18.08
C THR A 141 23.26 -1.52 17.97
N ASN A 142 23.83 -0.95 16.92
CA ASN A 142 23.77 0.47 16.62
C ASN A 142 23.36 0.68 15.15
N ILE A 143 22.76 1.83 14.87
CA ILE A 143 22.21 2.11 13.53
C ILE A 143 23.33 2.34 12.50
N GLU A 144 24.51 2.77 12.94
CA GLU A 144 25.69 2.95 12.08
C GLU A 144 26.21 1.61 11.51
N GLU A 145 26.29 0.58 12.35
CA GLU A 145 26.66 -0.80 12.00
C GLU A 145 25.56 -1.41 11.14
N LEU A 146 24.29 -1.12 11.44
CA LEU A 146 23.14 -1.54 10.64
C LEU A 146 23.23 -0.96 9.21
N TYR A 147 23.55 0.33 9.11
CA TYR A 147 23.71 1.02 7.83
C TYR A 147 24.92 0.51 7.04
N ASN A 148 26.09 0.47 7.67
CA ASN A 148 27.33 0.12 7.00
C ASN A 148 27.46 -1.38 6.66
N SER A 149 26.86 -2.27 7.46
CA SER A 149 26.99 -3.72 7.26
C SER A 149 25.96 -4.28 6.29
N VAL A 150 24.74 -3.70 6.25
CA VAL A 150 23.63 -4.29 5.51
C VAL A 150 23.04 -3.33 4.50
N LEU A 151 22.71 -2.10 4.90
CA LEU A 151 21.96 -1.20 4.02
C LEU A 151 22.75 -0.75 2.79
N ILE A 152 24.09 -0.73 2.83
CA ILE A 152 24.94 -0.41 1.66
C ILE A 152 24.78 -1.42 0.52
N GLU A 153 24.55 -2.69 0.83
CA GLU A 153 24.39 -3.75 -0.18
C GLU A 153 22.96 -3.86 -0.71
N THR A 154 22.00 -3.19 -0.05
CA THR A 154 20.60 -3.18 -0.49
C THR A 154 20.35 -2.15 -1.59
N PRO A 155 19.36 -2.38 -2.47
CA PRO A 155 18.92 -1.38 -3.44
C PRO A 155 18.34 -0.11 -2.78
N LEU A 156 18.09 -0.12 -1.46
CA LEU A 156 17.66 1.05 -0.71
C LEU A 156 18.82 2.00 -0.36
N ALA A 157 20.08 1.58 -0.51
CA ALA A 157 21.25 2.40 -0.17
C ALA A 157 21.20 3.85 -0.71
N PRO A 158 20.78 4.10 -1.97
CA PRO A 158 20.68 5.46 -2.51
C PRO A 158 19.67 6.32 -1.76
N TYR A 159 18.61 5.73 -1.19
CA TYR A 159 17.55 6.46 -0.48
C TYR A 159 17.98 6.91 0.92
N PHE A 160 19.01 6.29 1.49
CA PHE A 160 19.64 6.74 2.73
C PHE A 160 20.75 7.77 2.46
N LYS A 161 21.49 7.63 1.36
CA LYS A 161 22.59 8.52 0.97
C LYS A 161 22.08 9.90 0.53
N GLY A 162 21.99 10.82 1.48
CA GLY A 162 21.68 12.24 1.23
C GLY A 162 20.49 12.79 2.02
N SER A 163 19.77 11.94 2.76
CA SER A 163 18.57 12.35 3.50
C SER A 163 18.63 12.13 5.00
N LEU A 164 19.51 11.25 5.49
CA LEU A 164 19.64 10.93 6.90
C LEU A 164 21.13 10.95 7.29
N SER A 165 21.49 11.74 8.30
CA SER A 165 22.80 11.67 8.94
C SER A 165 22.79 10.66 10.08
N HIS A 166 23.97 10.22 10.53
CA HIS A 166 24.09 9.23 11.62
C HIS A 166 23.45 9.72 12.93
N GLN A 167 23.47 11.04 13.20
CA GLN A 167 22.85 11.63 14.39
C GLN A 167 21.31 11.67 14.27
N ASP A 168 20.81 11.88 13.05
CA ASP A 168 19.38 11.87 12.77
C ASP A 168 18.75 10.50 13.02
N LEU A 169 19.52 9.41 12.98
CA LEU A 169 18.99 8.06 13.17
C LEU A 169 18.72 7.73 14.65
N ASP A 170 19.48 8.32 15.58
CA ASP A 170 19.27 8.17 17.02
C ASP A 170 18.26 9.19 17.57
N GLU A 171 18.18 10.38 16.95
CA GLU A 171 17.35 11.50 17.42
C GLU A 171 15.98 11.60 16.71
N LEU A 172 15.86 11.16 15.44
CA LEU A 172 14.59 11.19 14.73
C LEU A 172 13.72 10.00 15.09
N ASN A 173 12.42 10.27 15.18
CA ASN A 173 11.41 9.24 15.25
C ASN A 173 11.52 8.32 14.00
N ILE A 174 11.52 7.00 14.21
CA ILE A 174 11.56 5.99 13.13
C ILE A 174 10.50 6.22 12.05
N GLU A 175 9.38 6.83 12.42
CA GLU A 175 8.33 7.27 11.49
C GLU A 175 8.80 8.35 10.51
N ILE A 176 9.67 9.27 10.94
CA ILE A 176 10.28 10.30 10.08
C ILE A 176 11.26 9.64 9.10
N ILE A 177 12.06 8.68 9.57
CA ILE A 177 12.96 7.88 8.73
C ILE A 177 12.14 7.14 7.66
N ARG A 178 11.10 6.42 8.07
CA ARG A 178 10.19 5.69 7.17
C ARG A 178 9.61 6.62 6.10
N ASN A 179 9.05 7.76 6.50
CA ASN A 179 8.45 8.72 5.57
C ASN A 179 9.48 9.32 4.60
N THR A 180 10.70 9.59 5.07
CA THR A 180 11.79 10.12 4.24
C THR A 180 12.24 9.09 3.19
N LEU A 181 12.40 7.82 3.60
CA LEU A 181 12.73 6.73 2.67
C LEU A 181 11.65 6.54 1.61
N TYR A 182 10.37 6.57 2.03
CA TYR A 182 9.26 6.49 1.10
C TYR A 182 9.20 7.64 0.12
N LYS A 183 9.48 8.87 0.58
CA LYS A 183 9.58 10.03 -0.32
C LYS A 183 10.63 9.78 -1.41
N ASN A 184 11.84 9.40 -1.04
CA ASN A 184 12.93 9.17 -1.99
C ASN A 184 12.61 8.01 -2.95
N TYR A 185 12.03 6.93 -2.44
CA TYR A 185 11.56 5.80 -3.24
C TYR A 185 10.49 6.23 -4.25
N LEU A 186 9.49 7.00 -3.82
CA LEU A 186 8.40 7.45 -4.68
C LEU A 186 8.90 8.40 -5.78
N GLU A 187 9.80 9.32 -5.45
CA GLU A 187 10.42 10.23 -6.42
C GLU A 187 11.27 9.47 -7.44
N ASP A 188 12.11 8.54 -6.99
CA ASP A 188 12.91 7.70 -7.88
C ASP A 188 12.03 6.82 -8.77
N PHE A 189 10.97 6.21 -8.22
CA PHE A 189 10.07 5.38 -9.00
C PHE A 189 9.29 6.20 -10.05
N TYR A 190 8.79 7.38 -9.68
CA TYR A 190 8.13 8.29 -10.62
C TYR A 190 9.07 8.75 -11.74
N ASN A 191 10.31 9.12 -11.39
CA ASN A 191 11.33 9.50 -12.37
C ASN A 191 11.68 8.34 -13.30
N TRP A 192 11.83 7.13 -12.76
CA TRP A 192 12.15 5.94 -13.54
C TRP A 192 11.02 5.57 -14.51
N VAL A 193 9.76 5.64 -14.08
CA VAL A 193 8.59 5.40 -14.94
C VAL A 193 8.53 6.39 -16.11
N ASN A 194 8.87 7.66 -15.87
CA ASN A 194 8.78 8.74 -16.86
C ASN A 194 10.04 8.93 -17.72
N SER A 195 11.21 8.44 -17.27
CA SER A 195 12.49 8.67 -17.96
C SER A 195 13.04 7.44 -18.69
N THR A 196 12.52 6.24 -18.42
CA THR A 196 13.04 5.01 -19.03
C THR A 196 12.50 4.83 -20.44
N ASP A 197 13.35 4.75 -21.47
CA ASP A 197 12.95 4.65 -22.89
C ASP A 197 11.98 3.49 -23.20
N GLU A 198 12.02 2.38 -22.46
CA GLU A 198 11.09 1.24 -22.65
C GLU A 198 9.68 1.50 -22.09
N ILE A 199 9.50 2.50 -21.22
CA ILE A 199 8.25 2.77 -20.47
C ILE A 199 7.72 4.17 -20.74
N ALA A 200 8.59 5.14 -20.92
CA ALA A 200 8.25 6.53 -21.17
C ALA A 200 7.38 6.66 -22.43
N GLY A 201 6.27 7.39 -22.31
CA GLY A 201 5.30 7.55 -23.41
C GLY A 201 4.48 6.30 -23.75
N THR A 202 4.55 5.24 -22.94
CA THR A 202 3.65 4.08 -23.05
C THR A 202 2.44 4.22 -22.12
N PRO A 203 1.36 3.44 -22.32
CA PRO A 203 0.22 3.40 -21.39
C PRO A 203 0.63 3.04 -19.96
N THR A 204 1.77 2.36 -19.78
CA THR A 204 2.33 2.07 -18.45
C THR A 204 2.66 3.37 -17.71
N ALA A 205 3.31 4.33 -18.37
CA ALA A 205 3.70 5.59 -17.74
C ALA A 205 2.50 6.46 -17.38
N GLU A 206 1.47 6.53 -18.24
CA GLU A 206 0.24 7.27 -17.95
C GLU A 206 -0.45 6.74 -16.69
N VAL A 207 -0.70 5.42 -16.65
CA VAL A 207 -1.44 4.79 -15.54
C VAL A 207 -0.61 4.81 -14.26
N MET A 208 0.69 4.51 -14.33
CA MET A 208 1.53 4.52 -13.14
C MET A 208 1.78 5.93 -12.60
N SER A 209 1.87 6.95 -13.46
CA SER A 209 1.98 8.33 -12.99
C SER A 209 0.74 8.75 -12.21
N GLU A 210 -0.47 8.44 -12.71
CA GLU A 210 -1.71 8.71 -11.97
C GLU A 210 -1.76 7.99 -10.61
N VAL A 211 -1.36 6.71 -10.58
CA VAL A 211 -1.27 5.92 -9.34
C VAL A 211 -0.27 6.53 -8.35
N LEU A 212 0.93 6.89 -8.81
CA LEU A 212 2.00 7.40 -7.94
C LEU A 212 1.69 8.82 -7.46
N GLU A 213 1.08 9.66 -8.30
CA GLU A 213 0.58 10.98 -7.89
C GLU A 213 -0.45 10.84 -6.77
N PHE A 214 -1.40 9.91 -6.91
CA PHE A 214 -2.38 9.63 -5.86
C PHE A 214 -1.73 9.13 -4.56
N GLU A 215 -0.74 8.24 -4.65
CA GLU A 215 0.00 7.74 -3.46
C GLU A 215 0.79 8.85 -2.77
N ALA A 216 1.43 9.74 -3.54
CA ALA A 216 2.16 10.89 -3.03
C ALA A 216 1.23 11.88 -2.31
N ASP A 217 0.07 12.17 -2.90
CA ASP A 217 -0.94 13.05 -2.32
C ASP A 217 -1.54 12.44 -1.05
N ARG A 218 -1.90 11.14 -1.07
CA ARG A 218 -2.39 10.39 0.10
C ARG A 218 -1.40 10.47 1.26
N ARG A 219 -0.12 10.25 1.00
CA ARG A 219 0.94 10.34 2.02
C ARG A 219 1.10 11.74 2.56
N SER A 220 1.09 12.75 1.70
CA SER A 220 1.19 14.15 2.13
C SER A 220 0.03 14.55 3.05
N ILE A 221 -1.19 14.12 2.74
CA ILE A 221 -2.38 14.34 3.58
C ILE A 221 -2.23 13.60 4.92
N ASN A 222 -1.91 12.30 4.89
CA ASN A 222 -1.78 11.48 6.11
C ASN A 222 -0.68 11.98 7.04
N ILE A 223 0.48 12.38 6.50
CA ILE A 223 1.57 12.97 7.28
C ILE A 223 1.10 14.27 7.94
N THR A 224 0.35 15.11 7.22
CA THR A 224 -0.17 16.36 7.78
C THR A 224 -1.14 16.10 8.93
N LEU A 225 -2.13 15.23 8.72
CA LEU A 225 -3.14 14.88 9.72
C LEU A 225 -2.51 14.24 10.97
N ASN A 226 -1.60 13.28 10.79
CA ASN A 226 -0.94 12.57 11.89
C ASN A 226 0.12 13.41 12.61
N SER A 227 0.57 14.50 12.01
CA SER A 227 1.52 15.42 12.66
C SER A 227 0.85 16.40 13.63
N PHE A 228 -0.48 16.51 13.64
CA PHE A 228 -1.19 17.36 14.59
C PHE A 228 -1.01 16.84 16.02
N GLY A 229 -0.65 17.72 16.94
CA GLY A 229 -0.35 17.36 18.33
C GLY A 229 1.04 16.73 18.54
N THR A 230 1.90 16.72 17.53
CA THR A 230 3.31 16.29 17.64
C THR A 230 4.26 17.50 17.67
N GLU A 231 5.52 17.29 18.08
CA GLU A 231 6.57 18.32 18.08
C GLU A 231 7.17 18.59 16.69
N LEU A 232 6.58 18.04 15.61
CA LEU A 232 7.09 18.18 14.26
C LEU A 232 6.92 19.61 13.74
N SER A 233 8.04 20.26 13.40
CA SER A 233 8.02 21.61 12.84
C SER A 233 7.40 21.65 11.43
N LYS A 234 6.81 22.79 11.06
CA LYS A 234 6.25 23.01 9.71
C LYS A 234 7.30 22.84 8.60
N ALA A 235 8.55 23.20 8.89
CA ALA A 235 9.66 23.08 7.96
C ALA A 235 10.05 21.61 7.73
N ASP A 236 10.07 20.80 8.79
CA ASP A 236 10.40 19.38 8.68
C ASP A 236 9.24 18.60 8.05
N ARG A 237 7.99 18.96 8.35
CA ARG A 237 6.81 18.42 7.65
C ARG A 237 6.91 18.60 6.14
N ARG A 238 7.31 19.78 5.67
CA ARG A 238 7.51 20.06 4.24
C ARG A 238 8.60 19.19 3.61
N LYS A 239 9.65 18.83 4.35
CA LYS A 239 10.71 17.95 3.83
C LYS A 239 10.21 16.53 3.59
N LEU A 240 9.16 16.09 4.29
CA LEU A 240 8.60 14.73 4.17
C LEU A 240 7.66 14.55 2.98
N TYR A 241 7.18 15.63 2.37
CA TYR A 241 6.29 15.53 1.21
C TYR A 241 7.07 15.17 -0.07
N PRO A 242 6.58 14.22 -0.87
CA PRO A 242 7.09 14.02 -2.22
C PRO A 242 6.95 15.29 -3.06
N ASN A 243 7.94 15.57 -3.91
CA ASN A 243 7.97 16.75 -4.77
C ASN A 243 7.17 16.58 -6.09
N PHE A 244 6.18 15.69 -6.09
CA PHE A 244 5.29 15.39 -7.22
C PHE A 244 3.92 14.96 -6.70
N GLY A 245 2.90 14.92 -7.58
CA GLY A 245 1.50 14.73 -7.19
C GLY A 245 0.62 15.86 -7.71
N ARG A 246 -0.71 15.69 -7.63
CA ARG A 246 -1.66 16.73 -8.06
C ARG A 246 -1.71 17.89 -7.07
N LEU A 247 -1.31 17.66 -5.82
CA LEU A 247 -1.21 18.71 -4.80
C LEU A 247 0.11 19.50 -4.89
N HIS A 248 1.13 19.01 -5.58
CA HIS A 248 2.39 19.74 -5.72
C HIS A 248 2.32 20.76 -6.88
N PRO A 249 2.80 22.01 -6.73
CA PRO A 249 3.49 22.59 -5.57
C PRO A 249 2.60 23.40 -4.60
N GLU A 250 1.42 23.85 -5.02
CA GLU A 250 0.62 24.81 -4.23
C GLU A 250 -0.10 24.14 -3.05
N GLY A 251 -0.74 23.00 -3.27
CA GLY A 251 -1.43 22.23 -2.24
C GLY A 251 -0.48 21.72 -1.15
N THR A 252 0.69 21.20 -1.50
CA THR A 252 1.70 20.76 -0.51
C THR A 252 2.26 21.92 0.31
N LEU A 253 2.40 23.11 -0.29
CA LEU A 253 2.77 24.32 0.46
C LEU A 253 1.69 24.73 1.46
N LEU A 254 0.41 24.66 1.07
CA LEU A 254 -0.71 24.93 1.97
C LEU A 254 -0.80 23.88 3.09
N LEU A 255 -0.63 22.59 2.78
CA LEU A 255 -0.55 21.51 3.77
C LEU A 255 0.57 21.71 4.78
N SER A 256 1.73 22.22 4.35
CA SER A 256 2.84 22.52 5.28
C SER A 256 2.51 23.61 6.29
N LYS A 257 1.54 24.49 5.96
CA LYS A 257 1.12 25.61 6.81
C LYS A 257 -0.10 25.29 7.67
N ALA A 258 -0.86 24.25 7.32
CA ALA A 258 -2.08 23.85 8.01
C ALA A 258 -1.80 23.46 9.48
N ASP A 259 -2.64 23.98 10.38
CA ASP A 259 -2.57 23.72 11.82
C ASP A 259 -3.74 22.88 12.33
N ASP A 260 -4.78 22.71 11.52
CA ASP A 260 -5.99 21.96 11.82
C ASP A 260 -6.53 21.24 10.58
N VAL A 261 -7.55 20.41 10.81
CA VAL A 261 -8.20 19.61 9.76
C VAL A 261 -8.88 20.50 8.70
N GLU A 262 -9.37 21.67 9.09
CA GLU A 262 -9.98 22.63 8.15
C GLU A 262 -8.92 23.24 7.21
N GLY A 263 -7.72 23.55 7.73
CA GLY A 263 -6.59 23.97 6.91
C GLY A 263 -6.15 22.91 5.90
N VAL A 264 -6.21 21.62 6.27
CA VAL A 264 -5.96 20.50 5.35
C VAL A 264 -7.02 20.43 4.26
N ARG A 265 -8.29 20.58 4.63
CA ARG A 265 -9.40 20.61 3.68
C ARG A 265 -9.25 21.74 2.66
N ILE A 266 -8.93 22.95 3.09
CA ILE A 266 -8.70 24.10 2.21
C ILE A 266 -7.52 23.81 1.27
N ALA A 267 -6.45 23.19 1.77
CA ALA A 267 -5.28 22.84 0.98
C ALA A 267 -5.57 21.82 -0.14
N VAL A 268 -6.54 20.92 0.07
CA VAL A 268 -6.93 19.90 -0.93
C VAL A 268 -8.11 20.33 -1.80
N GLU A 269 -8.77 21.46 -1.51
CA GLU A 269 -9.95 21.92 -2.25
C GLU A 269 -9.66 22.19 -3.75
N GLY A 270 -8.42 22.54 -4.09
CA GLY A 270 -7.99 22.74 -5.47
C GLY A 270 -8.14 21.50 -6.36
N VAL A 271 -8.22 20.30 -5.77
CA VAL A 271 -8.42 19.03 -6.50
C VAL A 271 -9.82 18.50 -6.20
N PHE A 272 -10.67 18.47 -7.22
CA PHE A 272 -12.10 18.10 -7.09
C PHE A 272 -12.33 16.74 -6.41
N GLU A 273 -11.48 15.76 -6.71
CA GLU A 273 -11.58 14.41 -6.15
C GLU A 273 -11.37 14.40 -4.63
N TYR A 274 -10.33 15.08 -4.15
CA TYR A 274 -10.04 15.17 -2.70
C TYR A 274 -11.07 16.02 -1.98
N LYS A 275 -11.57 17.09 -2.60
CA LYS A 275 -12.69 17.87 -2.07
C LYS A 275 -13.89 16.99 -1.76
N THR A 276 -14.26 16.12 -2.68
CA THR A 276 -15.41 15.21 -2.52
C THR A 276 -15.18 14.23 -1.36
N PHE A 277 -13.94 13.78 -1.12
CA PHE A 277 -13.64 12.89 0.02
C PHE A 277 -13.84 13.58 1.37
N PHE A 278 -13.37 14.83 1.49
CA PHE A 278 -13.55 15.61 2.73
C PHE A 278 -15.01 16.05 2.95
N GLU A 279 -15.79 16.23 1.88
CA GLU A 279 -17.24 16.48 2.00
C GLU A 279 -18.01 15.24 2.47
N GLN A 280 -17.66 14.05 1.98
CA GLN A 280 -18.34 12.79 2.34
C GLN A 280 -18.05 12.31 3.76
N THR A 281 -16.88 12.64 4.31
CA THR A 281 -16.49 12.27 5.68
C THR A 281 -17.17 13.11 6.76
N GLY A 282 -17.95 14.13 6.38
CA GLY A 282 -18.68 14.98 7.34
C GLY A 282 -17.77 15.87 8.19
N LEU A 283 -16.49 16.03 7.82
CA LEU A 283 -15.52 16.93 8.47
C LEU A 283 -15.85 18.43 8.29
N ASN A 284 -16.98 18.74 7.66
CA ASN A 284 -17.53 20.08 7.55
C ASN A 284 -18.08 20.50 8.93
N GLY A 285 -17.18 20.93 9.82
CA GLY A 285 -17.49 21.36 11.17
C GLY A 285 -18.42 22.58 11.18
N GLY A 286 -19.67 22.36 11.56
CA GLY A 286 -20.62 23.43 11.87
C GLY A 286 -21.96 22.86 12.30
N GLY A 287 -22.22 22.81 13.61
CA GLY A 287 -23.51 22.40 14.16
C GLY A 287 -24.67 23.13 13.48
N GLY A 288 -25.56 22.37 12.86
CA GLY A 288 -26.68 22.92 12.11
C GLY A 288 -27.62 21.81 11.64
N VAL A 289 -28.79 21.77 12.26
CA VAL A 289 -29.92 20.90 11.96
C VAL A 289 -30.28 20.95 10.47
N GLY A 290 -30.34 19.79 9.82
CA GLY A 290 -31.13 19.59 8.60
C GLY A 290 -30.34 19.46 7.29
N ASN A 291 -30.01 18.22 6.92
CA ASN A 291 -30.15 17.83 5.52
C ASN A 291 -30.67 16.39 5.42
N MET A 292 -31.99 16.27 5.58
CA MET A 292 -32.78 15.16 5.07
C MET A 292 -32.70 15.17 3.53
N ALA A 293 -31.74 14.46 2.97
CA ALA A 293 -31.83 13.94 1.61
C ALA A 293 -31.67 12.42 1.71
N GLY A 294 -32.82 11.73 1.63
CA GLY A 294 -32.94 10.30 1.84
C GLY A 294 -32.04 9.48 0.93
N GLY A 295 -31.12 8.74 1.56
CA GLY A 295 -30.36 7.64 0.99
C GLY A 295 -30.07 6.66 2.13
N VAL A 296 -30.55 5.44 1.99
CA VAL A 296 -30.55 4.36 2.97
C VAL A 296 -29.14 4.10 3.54
N GLY A 297 -28.98 4.17 4.87
CA GLY A 297 -27.96 3.42 5.61
C GLY A 297 -26.48 3.78 5.43
N GLY A 298 -26.12 5.04 5.23
CA GLY A 298 -24.71 5.44 5.16
C GLY A 298 -24.08 5.65 6.54
N GLU A 299 -23.43 4.62 7.10
CA GLU A 299 -22.40 4.85 8.12
C GLU A 299 -21.36 5.83 7.55
N SER A 300 -20.92 6.80 8.35
CA SER A 300 -19.88 7.75 7.95
C SER A 300 -18.60 7.00 7.60
N ARG A 301 -18.29 6.88 6.30
CA ARG A 301 -17.05 6.25 5.82
C ARG A 301 -15.86 7.09 6.30
N SER A 302 -14.79 6.43 6.73
CA SER A 302 -13.58 7.13 7.13
C SER A 302 -12.87 7.71 5.90
N LEU A 303 -12.02 8.72 6.12
CA LEU A 303 -11.20 9.29 5.04
C LEU A 303 -10.27 8.22 4.44
N GLU A 304 -9.76 7.30 5.26
CA GLU A 304 -8.94 6.17 4.83
C GLU A 304 -9.72 5.21 3.93
N ASP A 305 -10.99 4.91 4.25
CA ASP A 305 -11.84 4.06 3.41
C ASP A 305 -12.04 4.68 2.02
N LEU A 306 -12.22 6.00 1.95
CA LEU A 306 -12.36 6.71 0.68
C LEU A 306 -11.05 6.69 -0.12
N PHE A 307 -9.89 6.81 0.54
CA PHE A 307 -8.61 6.65 -0.13
C PHE A 307 -8.42 5.24 -0.68
N TYR A 308 -8.74 4.21 0.10
CA TYR A 308 -8.68 2.83 -0.38
C TYR A 308 -9.65 2.59 -1.53
N GLN A 309 -10.88 3.10 -1.45
CA GLN A 309 -11.84 2.96 -2.54
C GLN A 309 -11.31 3.59 -3.84
N LYS A 310 -10.74 4.80 -3.77
CA LYS A 310 -10.16 5.46 -4.95
C LYS A 310 -8.94 4.72 -5.49
N GLU A 311 -8.05 4.23 -4.61
CA GLU A 311 -6.89 3.41 -5.00
C GLU A 311 -7.34 2.17 -5.78
N MET A 312 -8.43 1.55 -5.32
CA MET A 312 -9.01 0.38 -5.98
C MET A 312 -9.70 0.72 -7.30
N GLU A 313 -10.38 1.86 -7.40
CA GLU A 313 -10.99 2.34 -8.65
C GLU A 313 -9.92 2.58 -9.72
N ILE A 314 -8.82 3.24 -9.38
CA ILE A 314 -7.69 3.45 -10.30
C ILE A 314 -7.08 2.10 -10.71
N SER A 315 -6.87 1.21 -9.74
CA SER A 315 -6.35 -0.15 -10.01
C SER A 315 -7.27 -0.96 -10.91
N LYS A 316 -8.60 -0.83 -10.77
CA LYS A 316 -9.59 -1.46 -11.67
C LYS A 316 -9.49 -0.90 -13.08
N LEU A 317 -9.39 0.43 -13.21
CA LEU A 317 -9.28 1.09 -14.51
C LEU A 317 -7.98 0.71 -15.23
N ALA A 318 -6.89 0.43 -14.51
CA ALA A 318 -5.64 -0.05 -15.09
C ALA A 318 -5.82 -1.32 -15.95
N PHE A 319 -6.76 -2.23 -15.61
CA PHE A 319 -7.03 -3.45 -16.39
C PHE A 319 -7.75 -3.20 -17.72
N THR A 320 -8.32 -2.02 -17.93
CA THR A 320 -8.96 -1.63 -19.20
C THR A 320 -7.94 -1.30 -20.28
N ARG A 321 -6.71 -0.94 -19.88
CA ARG A 321 -5.58 -0.77 -20.79
C ARG A 321 -4.95 -2.13 -21.10
N GLN A 322 -4.33 -2.26 -22.28
CA GLN A 322 -3.64 -3.47 -22.74
C GLN A 322 -2.18 -3.13 -23.09
N PHE A 323 -1.29 -4.13 -23.01
CA PHE A 323 0.15 -3.96 -23.29
C PHE A 323 0.83 -3.00 -22.30
N THR A 324 0.56 -3.20 -21.01
CA THR A 324 1.07 -2.34 -19.93
C THR A 324 1.60 -3.16 -18.75
N HIS A 325 2.71 -2.72 -18.15
CA HIS A 325 3.23 -3.33 -16.92
C HIS A 325 2.39 -2.95 -15.68
N SER A 326 1.60 -1.87 -15.78
CA SER A 326 0.79 -1.35 -14.67
C SER A 326 -0.24 -2.36 -14.13
N ILE A 327 -0.63 -3.36 -14.94
CA ILE A 327 -1.51 -4.45 -14.48
C ILE A 327 -0.90 -5.27 -13.34
N VAL A 328 0.44 -5.37 -13.25
CA VAL A 328 1.11 -6.09 -12.16
C VAL A 328 0.93 -5.35 -10.85
N TYR A 329 1.16 -4.03 -10.86
CA TYR A 329 0.90 -3.17 -9.70
C TYR A 329 -0.57 -3.25 -9.26
N ALA A 330 -1.49 -3.05 -10.22
CA ALA A 330 -2.91 -3.05 -9.95
C ALA A 330 -3.39 -4.40 -9.38
N TRP A 331 -2.90 -5.51 -9.93
CA TRP A 331 -3.21 -6.85 -9.43
C TRP A 331 -2.75 -7.04 -7.98
N VAL A 332 -1.51 -6.65 -7.65
CA VAL A 332 -0.98 -6.75 -6.28
C VAL A 332 -1.84 -5.93 -5.33
N LYS A 333 -2.14 -4.67 -5.65
CA LYS A 333 -2.98 -3.80 -4.79
C LYS A 333 -4.40 -4.31 -4.60
N LEU A 334 -5.03 -4.82 -5.66
CA LEU A 334 -6.37 -5.42 -5.54
C LEU A 334 -6.35 -6.69 -4.69
N ARG A 335 -5.31 -7.53 -4.80
CA ARG A 335 -5.17 -8.73 -3.98
C ARG A 335 -4.89 -8.38 -2.52
N GLU A 336 -4.07 -7.37 -2.25
CA GLU A 336 -3.87 -6.87 -0.88
C GLU A 336 -5.19 -6.41 -0.25
N GLN A 337 -6.01 -5.65 -0.99
CA GLN A 337 -7.31 -5.23 -0.49
C GLN A 337 -8.26 -6.42 -0.27
N GLU A 338 -8.22 -7.43 -1.13
CA GLU A 338 -8.97 -8.67 -0.93
C GLU A 338 -8.55 -9.39 0.36
N ILE A 339 -7.25 -9.49 0.64
CA ILE A 339 -6.73 -10.07 1.88
C ILE A 339 -7.21 -9.26 3.10
N ARG A 340 -7.19 -7.92 3.03
CA ARG A 340 -7.72 -7.05 4.09
C ARG A 340 -9.22 -7.28 4.31
N ASN A 341 -10.00 -7.35 3.23
CA ASN A 341 -11.44 -7.61 3.31
C ASN A 341 -11.74 -8.98 3.94
N ILE A 342 -11.01 -10.03 3.53
CA ILE A 342 -11.16 -11.37 4.11
C ILE A 342 -10.84 -11.35 5.60
N THR A 343 -9.75 -10.67 5.98
CA THR A 343 -9.32 -10.56 7.38
C THR A 343 -10.36 -9.81 8.22
N TRP A 344 -10.88 -8.69 7.72
CA TRP A 344 -11.95 -7.93 8.37
C TRP A 344 -13.21 -8.78 8.60
N ILE A 345 -13.69 -9.47 7.57
CA ILE A 345 -14.87 -10.35 7.68
C ILE A 345 -14.60 -11.47 8.68
N ALA A 346 -13.42 -12.09 8.63
CA ALA A 346 -13.03 -13.15 9.56
C ALA A 346 -12.96 -12.64 11.02
N GLU A 347 -12.45 -11.42 11.25
CA GLU A 347 -12.42 -10.80 12.57
C GLU A 347 -13.82 -10.48 13.11
N CYS A 348 -14.70 -9.91 12.27
CA CYS A 348 -16.10 -9.67 12.63
C CYS A 348 -16.82 -10.97 13.03
N ILE A 349 -16.56 -12.07 12.30
CA ILE A 349 -17.14 -13.39 12.60
C ILE A 349 -16.54 -13.96 13.89
N ALA A 350 -15.22 -13.95 14.05
CA ALA A 350 -14.53 -14.47 15.24
C ALA A 350 -14.95 -13.74 16.53
N GLN A 351 -15.19 -12.43 16.45
CA GLN A 351 -15.61 -11.60 17.59
C GLN A 351 -17.14 -11.55 17.78
N ASN A 352 -17.92 -12.21 16.92
CA ASN A 352 -19.38 -12.12 16.89
C ASN A 352 -19.94 -10.69 16.76
N GLN A 353 -19.18 -9.77 16.15
CA GLN A 353 -19.56 -8.37 15.91
C GLN A 353 -19.92 -8.17 14.43
N LYS A 354 -21.13 -8.60 14.06
CA LYS A 354 -21.60 -8.54 12.66
C LYS A 354 -22.17 -7.18 12.25
N GLU A 355 -22.25 -6.21 13.14
CA GLU A 355 -22.83 -4.89 12.85
C GLU A 355 -22.09 -4.16 11.71
N ARG A 356 -20.76 -4.29 11.66
CA ARG A 356 -19.88 -3.65 10.65
C ARG A 356 -19.28 -4.61 9.64
N ILE A 357 -19.81 -5.84 9.54
CA ILE A 357 -19.28 -6.85 8.61
C ILE A 357 -19.38 -6.41 7.15
N GLY A 358 -20.30 -5.50 6.83
CA GLY A 358 -20.50 -4.93 5.50
C GLY A 358 -19.46 -3.87 5.10
N ASN A 359 -18.58 -3.43 6.01
CA ASN A 359 -17.59 -2.38 5.75
C ASN A 359 -16.33 -2.92 5.05
N TYR A 360 -16.51 -3.72 4.01
CA TYR A 360 -15.44 -4.15 3.12
C TYR A 360 -15.50 -3.38 1.79
N ILE A 361 -14.35 -3.25 1.13
CA ILE A 361 -14.26 -2.52 -0.14
C ILE A 361 -14.25 -3.54 -1.27
N SER A 362 -15.41 -3.77 -1.90
CA SER A 362 -15.53 -4.61 -3.09
C SER A 362 -15.44 -3.78 -4.37
N VAL A 363 -14.65 -4.27 -5.31
CA VAL A 363 -14.29 -3.56 -6.54
C VAL A 363 -14.85 -4.28 -7.78
N PHE A 364 -15.14 -5.59 -7.67
CA PHE A 364 -15.54 -6.46 -8.77
C PHE A 364 -16.90 -7.15 -8.57
#